data_AF-A0A924UJ25-F1
#
_entry.id   AF-A0A924UJ25-F1
#
_cell.length_a   1.000
_cell.length_b   1.000
_cell.length_c   1.000
_cell.angle_alpha   90.00
_cell.angle_beta   90.00
_cell.angle_gamma   90.00
#
_symmetry.space_group_name_H-M   'P 1'
#
loop_
_entity.id
_entity.type
_entity.pdbx_description
1 polymer ?
#
loop_
_entity_poly.entity_id
_entity_poly.type
_entity_poly.pdbx_seq_one_letter_code
_entity_poly.pdbx_strand_id
1 'polypeptide(L)'
;MKLKIVLLSLVTLFIAGCDEMEGELNVSKSFRVNGRSGQEKIETGVYKTALDFKRGRVVAEIQRPSGKVKVDFNVPDNSSLPDNGNFELRSAQTGQSVDIVGNVKTTESKSAMQSGYENCQYQDFDPVCGQNGCITRPVQRWGRQYAEFYFIDTDKNIQFFMNDVGSTKHNAKFTGVSRVSQKVIVRQGQCF
;
A
#
# COMPACT_ATOMS: atom_id res chain seq x y z
N MET A 1 29.39 32.88 -15.56
CA MET A 1 28.20 32.70 -14.70
C MET A 1 27.83 31.22 -14.74
N LYS A 2 28.13 30.44 -13.70
CA LYS A 2 28.02 28.97 -13.72
C LYS A 2 26.64 28.54 -13.19
N LEU A 3 25.77 28.12 -14.09
CA LEU A 3 24.45 27.58 -13.80
C LEU A 3 24.62 26.18 -13.17
N LYS A 4 24.51 26.09 -11.84
CA LYS A 4 24.47 24.80 -11.15
C LYS A 4 23.05 24.23 -11.29
N ILE A 5 22.88 23.31 -12.23
CA ILE A 5 21.70 22.45 -12.31
C ILE A 5 21.72 21.55 -11.07
N VAL A 6 20.96 21.94 -10.05
CA VAL A 6 20.67 21.11 -8.89
C VAL A 6 19.71 20.05 -9.38
N LEU A 7 20.26 18.87 -9.66
CA LEU A 7 19.54 17.63 -9.92
C LEU A 7 18.75 17.32 -8.64
N LEU A 8 17.49 17.74 -8.59
CA LEU A 8 16.58 17.49 -7.48
C LEU A 8 16.34 15.98 -7.44
N SER A 9 17.02 15.32 -6.50
CA SER A 9 16.90 13.89 -6.24
C SER A 9 15.44 13.53 -6.10
N LEU A 10 14.96 12.70 -7.04
CA LEU A 10 13.69 12.03 -7.00
C LEU A 10 13.60 11.27 -5.67
N VAL A 11 12.98 11.88 -4.66
CA VAL A 11 12.73 11.25 -3.38
C VAL A 11 11.73 10.13 -3.67
N THR A 12 12.25 8.92 -3.86
CA THR A 12 11.51 7.68 -3.72
C THR A 12 11.09 7.55 -2.27
N LEU A 13 10.07 8.32 -1.89
CA LEU A 13 9.19 7.97 -0.79
C LEU A 13 8.43 6.73 -1.26
N PHE A 14 9.10 5.57 -1.16
CA PHE A 14 8.42 4.31 -0.96
C PHE A 14 7.62 4.49 0.34
N ILE A 15 6.39 4.94 0.17
CA ILE A 15 5.36 4.92 1.19
C ILE A 15 5.26 3.45 1.58
N ALA A 16 5.93 3.06 2.66
CA ALA A 16 5.61 1.88 3.45
C ALA A 16 4.26 2.11 4.17
N GLY A 17 3.27 2.60 3.42
CA GLY A 17 1.89 2.50 3.81
C GLY A 17 1.58 1.02 3.74
N CYS A 18 1.08 0.47 4.84
CA CYS A 18 0.51 -0.86 4.84
C CYS A 18 -0.45 -0.94 3.65
N ASP A 19 -0.09 -1.69 2.62
CA ASP A 19 -0.98 -1.95 1.49
C ASP A 19 -2.05 -2.92 1.99
N GLU A 20 -2.95 -2.41 2.83
CA GLU A 20 -4.17 -3.12 3.16
C GLU A 20 -5.09 -3.02 1.94
N MET A 21 -5.46 -4.18 1.42
CA MET A 21 -6.39 -4.26 0.30
C MET A 21 -7.71 -4.82 0.79
N GLU A 22 -8.74 -3.99 0.75
CA GLU A 22 -10.09 -4.40 1.05
C GLU A 22 -10.74 -5.06 -0.17
N GLY A 23 -11.61 -6.04 0.10
CA GLY A 23 -12.35 -6.73 -0.92
C GLY A 23 -13.41 -7.68 -0.37
N GLU A 24 -13.90 -8.52 -1.27
CA GLU A 24 -14.93 -9.50 -0.99
C GLU A 24 -14.41 -10.90 -1.28
N LEU A 25 -14.60 -11.82 -0.33
CA LEU A 25 -14.36 -13.25 -0.49
C LEU A 25 -15.70 -13.96 -0.62
N ASN A 26 -15.97 -14.49 -1.81
CA ASN A 26 -17.14 -15.32 -2.11
C ASN A 26 -16.76 -16.80 -2.06
N VAL A 27 -17.31 -17.53 -1.09
CA VAL A 27 -17.03 -18.94 -0.82
C VAL A 27 -18.17 -19.80 -1.36
N SER A 28 -17.90 -20.50 -2.45
CA SER A 28 -18.84 -21.40 -3.14
C SER A 28 -18.88 -22.80 -2.53
N LYS A 29 -17.78 -23.26 -1.93
CA LYS A 29 -17.66 -24.57 -1.26
C LYS A 29 -16.88 -24.38 0.03
N SER A 30 -17.38 -24.93 1.13
CA SER A 30 -16.68 -24.84 2.41
C SER A 30 -15.31 -25.51 2.36
N PHE A 31 -14.33 -24.90 3.02
CA PHE A 31 -12.95 -25.37 3.05
C PHE A 31 -12.31 -25.07 4.41
N ARG A 32 -11.19 -25.75 4.71
CA ARG A 32 -10.41 -25.49 5.91
C ARG A 32 -9.19 -24.64 5.58
N VAL A 33 -8.79 -23.81 6.52
CA VAL A 33 -7.56 -23.01 6.47
C VAL A 33 -6.84 -23.12 7.81
N ASN A 34 -5.53 -22.98 7.78
CA ASN A 34 -4.71 -22.87 8.97
C ASN A 34 -4.74 -21.40 9.42
N GLY A 35 -5.62 -21.10 10.39
CA GLY A 35 -5.66 -19.81 11.08
C GLY A 35 -4.67 -19.78 12.25
N ARG A 36 -4.53 -18.62 12.89
CA ARG A 36 -3.63 -18.46 14.05
C ARG A 36 -4.06 -19.27 15.28
N SER A 37 -5.36 -19.53 15.42
CA SER A 37 -5.93 -20.31 16.52
C SER A 37 -6.04 -21.81 16.21
N GLY A 38 -5.53 -22.25 15.05
CA GLY A 38 -5.65 -23.63 14.57
C GLY A 38 -6.41 -23.72 13.25
N GLN A 39 -6.91 -24.92 12.93
CA GLN A 39 -7.72 -25.12 11.73
C GLN A 39 -9.09 -24.48 11.87
N GLU A 40 -9.39 -23.55 10.98
CA GLU A 40 -10.69 -22.88 10.88
C GLU A 40 -11.43 -23.39 9.65
N LYS A 41 -12.72 -23.69 9.81
CA LYS A 41 -13.60 -23.97 8.68
C LYS A 41 -14.21 -22.66 8.19
N ILE A 42 -14.03 -22.36 6.91
CA ILE A 42 -14.71 -21.26 6.24
C ILE A 42 -15.93 -21.85 5.53
N GLU A 43 -17.11 -21.48 6.00
CA GLU A 43 -18.38 -21.92 5.42
C GLU A 43 -18.67 -21.16 4.11
N THR A 44 -19.65 -21.65 3.36
CA THR A 44 -20.12 -20.98 2.15
C THR A 44 -20.78 -19.63 2.50
N GLY A 45 -20.52 -18.60 1.70
CA GLY A 45 -21.05 -17.27 1.95
C GLY A 45 -20.20 -16.18 1.32
N VAL A 46 -20.56 -14.93 1.62
CA VAL A 46 -19.86 -13.73 1.15
C VAL A 46 -19.32 -12.98 2.36
N TYR A 47 -18.02 -12.70 2.36
CA TYR A 47 -17.32 -12.10 3.50
C TYR A 47 -16.52 -10.88 3.08
N LYS A 48 -16.66 -9.79 3.83
CA LYS A 48 -15.69 -8.68 3.77
C LYS A 48 -14.34 -9.20 4.21
N THR A 49 -13.32 -8.97 3.39
CA THR A 49 -11.97 -9.50 3.64
C THR A 49 -10.96 -8.40 3.37
N ALA A 50 -10.04 -8.21 4.30
CA ALA A 50 -8.88 -7.33 4.12
C ALA A 50 -7.61 -8.17 3.98
N LEU A 51 -6.75 -7.80 3.05
CA LEU A 51 -5.45 -8.43 2.84
C LEU A 51 -4.35 -7.46 3.24
N ASP A 52 -3.54 -7.84 4.22
CA ASP A 52 -2.40 -7.09 4.70
C ASP A 52 -1.12 -7.77 4.19
N PHE A 53 -0.49 -7.14 3.19
CA PHE A 53 0.73 -7.65 2.55
C PHE A 53 1.95 -7.32 3.40
N LYS A 54 2.62 -8.36 3.91
CA LYS A 54 3.85 -8.25 4.70
C LYS A 54 5.00 -8.93 3.97
N ARG A 55 6.22 -8.60 4.38
CA ARG A 55 7.41 -9.31 3.90
C ARG A 55 7.28 -10.81 4.24
N GLY A 56 7.27 -11.65 3.20
CA GLY A 56 7.20 -13.11 3.31
C GLY A 56 5.83 -13.70 3.64
N ARG A 57 4.75 -12.90 3.77
CA ARG A 57 3.40 -13.41 4.07
C ARG A 57 2.28 -12.42 3.74
N VAL A 58 1.09 -12.94 3.48
CA VAL A 58 -0.17 -12.17 3.40
C VAL A 58 -1.05 -12.55 4.56
N VAL A 59 -1.59 -11.57 5.29
CA VAL A 59 -2.57 -11.81 6.34
C VAL A 59 -3.95 -11.48 5.79
N ALA A 60 -4.82 -12.48 5.65
CA ALA A 60 -6.22 -12.22 5.34
C ALA A 60 -7.04 -12.13 6.63
N GLU A 61 -7.70 -10.99 6.83
CA GLU A 61 -8.69 -10.77 7.87
C GLU A 61 -10.09 -10.93 7.28
N ILE A 62 -10.74 -12.07 7.56
CA ILE A 62 -12.06 -12.41 7.04
C ILE A 62 -13.11 -12.09 8.11
N GLN A 63 -14.06 -11.21 7.78
CA GLN A 63 -15.13 -10.81 8.70
C GLN A 63 -16.35 -11.73 8.57
N ARG A 64 -16.60 -12.55 9.61
CA ARG A 64 -17.75 -13.46 9.73
C ARG A 64 -18.78 -12.90 10.73
N PRO A 65 -20.03 -13.40 10.71
CA PRO A 65 -21.02 -13.06 11.75
C PRO A 65 -20.57 -13.45 13.17
N SER A 66 -19.80 -14.53 13.32
CA SER A 66 -19.24 -15.01 14.59
C SER A 66 -17.98 -14.28 15.05
N GLY A 67 -17.47 -13.32 14.25
CA GLY A 67 -16.24 -12.59 14.54
C GLY A 67 -15.24 -12.60 13.38
N LYS A 68 -14.01 -12.20 13.66
CA LYS A 68 -12.94 -12.08 12.65
C LYS A 68 -12.03 -13.30 12.68
N VAL A 69 -11.63 -13.78 11.50
CA VAL A 69 -10.58 -14.80 11.36
C VAL A 69 -9.37 -14.19 10.70
N LYS A 70 -8.19 -14.50 11.24
CA LYS A 70 -6.91 -14.17 10.63
C LYS A 70 -6.28 -15.43 10.06
N VAL A 71 -6.05 -15.43 8.76
CA VAL A 71 -5.37 -16.49 8.02
C VAL A 71 -4.05 -15.95 7.51
N ASP A 72 -2.95 -16.58 7.89
CA ASP A 72 -1.62 -16.20 7.41
C ASP A 72 -1.25 -17.09 6.23
N PHE A 73 -1.03 -16.51 5.06
CA PHE A 73 -0.53 -17.18 3.87
C PHE A 73 0.96 -16.89 3.76
N ASN A 74 1.81 -17.91 3.83
CA ASN A 74 3.23 -17.72 3.53
C ASN A 74 3.40 -17.37 2.05
N VAL A 75 4.28 -16.43 1.77
CA VAL A 75 4.66 -16.08 0.40
C VAL A 75 6.18 -16.19 0.33
N PRO A 76 6.72 -17.09 -0.49
CA PRO A 76 8.16 -17.19 -0.67
C PRO A 76 8.80 -15.82 -0.92
N ASP A 77 9.98 -15.57 -0.33
CA ASP A 77 10.66 -14.26 -0.38
C ASP A 77 10.96 -13.78 -1.82
N ASN A 78 10.92 -14.69 -2.81
CA ASN A 78 11.17 -14.43 -4.22
C ASN A 78 9.89 -14.46 -5.09
N SER A 79 8.72 -14.67 -4.48
CA SER A 79 7.43 -14.74 -5.18
C SER A 79 6.53 -13.59 -4.74
N SER A 80 7.03 -12.35 -4.80
CA SER A 80 6.16 -11.18 -4.64
C SER A 80 5.01 -11.28 -5.64
N LEU A 81 3.81 -10.89 -5.22
CA LEU A 81 2.71 -10.77 -6.17
C LEU A 81 3.14 -9.83 -7.30
N PRO A 82 2.92 -10.21 -8.57
CA PRO A 82 3.31 -9.38 -9.68
C PRO A 82 2.54 -8.06 -9.63
N ASP A 83 3.13 -6.97 -10.12
CA ASP A 83 2.40 -5.72 -10.29
C ASP A 83 1.35 -5.83 -11.39
N ASN A 84 1.63 -6.66 -12.41
CA ASN A 84 0.69 -7.02 -13.45
C ASN A 84 0.92 -8.48 -13.87
N GLY A 85 -0.17 -9.24 -14.01
CA GLY A 85 -0.13 -10.60 -14.53
C GLY A 85 -0.69 -11.64 -13.56
N ASN A 86 -0.46 -12.90 -13.91
CA ASN A 86 -0.99 -14.04 -13.18
C ASN A 86 0.00 -14.51 -12.10
N PHE A 87 -0.52 -15.11 -11.03
CA PHE A 87 0.28 -15.76 -10.00
C PHE A 87 -0.38 -17.06 -9.55
N GLU A 88 0.45 -17.99 -9.09
CA GLU A 88 0.05 -19.26 -8.47
C GLU A 88 0.87 -19.46 -7.20
N LEU A 89 0.19 -19.69 -6.08
CA LEU A 89 0.78 -20.04 -4.80
C LEU A 89 0.21 -21.38 -4.36
N ARG A 90 1.02 -22.42 -4.38
CA ARG A 90 0.59 -23.77 -4.00
C ARG A 90 0.50 -23.90 -2.48
N SER A 91 -0.39 -24.76 -2.02
CA SER A 91 -0.54 -25.20 -0.63
C SER A 91 0.79 -25.45 0.10
N ALA A 92 1.72 -26.15 -0.55
CA ALA A 92 3.05 -26.44 0.01
C ALA A 92 3.91 -25.17 0.24
N GLN A 93 3.70 -24.12 -0.55
CA GLN A 93 4.41 -22.83 -0.42
C GLN A 93 3.72 -21.94 0.63
N THR A 94 2.38 -21.94 0.64
CA THR A 94 1.59 -21.06 1.51
C THR A 94 1.43 -21.59 2.93
N GLY A 95 1.68 -22.88 3.15
CA GLY A 95 1.39 -23.56 4.41
C GLY A 95 -0.11 -23.77 4.64
N GLN A 96 -0.92 -23.68 3.58
CA GLN A 96 -2.38 -23.80 3.63
C GLN A 96 -2.86 -25.07 2.92
N SER A 97 -4.07 -25.53 3.22
CA SER A 97 -4.69 -26.70 2.59
C SER A 97 -5.35 -26.40 1.23
N VAL A 98 -5.03 -25.26 0.62
CA VAL A 98 -5.59 -24.81 -0.65
C VAL A 98 -4.47 -24.24 -1.53
N ASP A 99 -4.65 -24.37 -2.83
CA ASP A 99 -3.85 -23.65 -3.82
C ASP A 99 -4.54 -22.32 -4.15
N ILE A 100 -3.74 -21.27 -4.38
CA ILE A 100 -4.23 -19.93 -4.73
C ILE A 100 -3.77 -19.60 -6.15
N VAL A 101 -4.71 -19.31 -7.04
CA VAL A 101 -4.40 -18.89 -8.41
C VAL A 101 -5.13 -17.60 -8.69
N GLY A 102 -4.43 -16.60 -9.22
CA GLY A 102 -5.03 -15.30 -9.43
C GLY A 102 -4.29 -14.43 -10.42
N ASN A 103 -4.76 -13.20 -10.51
CA ASN A 103 -4.16 -12.16 -11.33
C ASN A 103 -4.19 -10.82 -10.61
N VAL A 104 -3.21 -10.00 -10.93
CA VAL A 104 -3.11 -8.60 -10.51
C VAL A 104 -3.15 -7.73 -11.77
N LYS A 105 -3.92 -6.64 -11.71
CA LYS A 105 -3.97 -5.62 -12.75
C LYS A 105 -3.81 -4.25 -12.11
N THR A 106 -2.73 -3.58 -12.44
CA THR A 106 -2.43 -2.22 -11.99
C THR A 106 -2.70 -1.24 -13.12
N THR A 107 -3.47 -0.19 -12.83
CA THR A 107 -3.75 0.90 -13.75
C THR A 107 -3.28 2.20 -13.12
N GLU A 108 -2.54 3.01 -13.86
CA GLU A 108 -2.10 4.33 -13.42
C GLU A 108 -2.83 5.41 -14.22
N SER A 109 -3.24 6.45 -13.54
CA SER A 109 -3.82 7.63 -14.17
C SER A 109 -3.22 8.90 -13.59
N LYS A 110 -3.04 9.90 -14.45
CA LYS A 110 -2.47 11.19 -14.07
C LYS A 110 -3.56 12.25 -14.05
N SER A 111 -3.69 12.97 -12.94
CA SER A 111 -4.62 14.10 -12.83
C SER A 111 -4.19 15.26 -13.73
N ALA A 112 -5.10 16.20 -13.97
CA ALA A 112 -4.72 17.51 -14.50
C ALA A 112 -3.70 18.20 -13.58
N MET A 113 -2.90 19.09 -14.16
CA MET A 113 -2.00 19.96 -13.39
C MET A 113 -2.84 20.87 -12.49
N GLN A 114 -2.43 20.98 -11.24
CA GLN A 114 -3.00 21.85 -10.23
C GLN A 114 -1.93 22.84 -9.78
N SER A 115 -2.36 23.98 -9.24
CA SER A 115 -1.43 24.91 -8.61
C SER A 115 -2.08 25.61 -7.43
N GLY A 116 -1.28 25.97 -6.44
CA GLY A 116 -1.79 26.62 -5.23
C GLY A 116 -0.69 26.93 -4.22
N TYR A 117 -1.09 27.52 -3.10
CA TYR A 117 -0.18 27.81 -1.99
C TYR A 117 -0.33 26.79 -0.87
N GLU A 118 0.78 26.15 -0.50
CA GLU A 118 0.86 25.13 0.54
C GLU A 118 1.67 25.61 1.72
N ASN A 119 1.39 25.07 2.90
CA ASN A 119 2.20 25.34 4.08
C ASN A 119 3.59 24.73 3.90
N CYS A 120 4.60 25.47 4.35
CA CYS A 120 5.98 25.04 4.33
C CYS A 120 6.68 25.49 5.62
N GLN A 121 7.84 24.90 5.87
CA GLN A 121 8.74 25.34 6.93
C GLN A 121 10.04 25.80 6.32
N TYR A 122 10.60 26.86 6.88
CA TYR A 122 11.92 27.34 6.52
C TYR A 122 12.71 27.70 7.77
N GLN A 123 14.02 27.61 7.64
CA GLN A 123 14.95 28.02 8.67
C GLN A 123 15.26 29.50 8.50
N ASP A 124 14.96 30.28 9.52
CA ASP A 124 15.32 31.69 9.62
C ASP A 124 16.34 31.87 10.77
N PHE A 125 16.98 33.04 10.86
CA PHE A 125 17.98 33.32 11.88
C PHE A 125 17.58 34.51 12.74
N ASP A 126 17.23 34.23 13.99
CA ASP A 126 16.86 35.26 14.95
C ASP A 126 18.08 35.71 15.77
N PRO A 127 18.30 37.03 15.94
CA PRO A 127 19.29 37.52 16.88
C PRO A 127 18.79 37.32 18.31
N VAL A 128 19.52 36.53 19.09
CA VAL A 128 19.28 36.35 20.52
C VAL A 128 20.37 37.10 21.28
N CYS A 129 19.98 38.19 21.95
CA CYS A 129 20.89 39.04 22.72
C CYS A 129 20.91 38.66 24.20
N GLY A 130 22.11 38.54 24.77
CA GLY A 130 22.34 38.42 26.20
C GLY A 130 23.28 39.51 26.71
N GLN A 131 23.69 39.41 27.97
CA GLN A 131 24.61 40.38 28.59
C GLN A 131 25.96 40.49 27.86
N ASN A 132 26.37 39.43 27.15
CA ASN A 132 27.67 39.35 26.46
C ASN A 132 27.57 39.55 24.93
N GLY A 133 26.48 40.16 24.44
CA GLY A 133 26.27 40.42 23.01
C GLY A 133 25.17 39.56 22.38
N CYS A 134 25.02 39.67 21.06
CA CYS A 134 23.98 38.99 20.29
C CYS A 134 24.57 37.85 19.46
N ILE A 135 23.90 36.70 19.49
CA ILE A 135 24.21 35.56 18.63
C ILE A 135 22.98 35.23 17.76
N THR A 136 23.19 34.93 16.49
CA THR A 136 22.12 34.45 15.61
C THR A 136 21.86 32.97 15.87
N ARG A 137 20.60 32.61 16.10
CA ARG A 137 20.19 31.20 16.25
C ARG A 137 19.20 30.83 15.15
N PRO A 138 19.33 29.64 14.57
CA PRO A 138 18.34 29.17 13.63
C PRO A 138 17.01 28.89 14.34
N VAL A 139 15.93 29.41 13.77
CA VAL A 139 14.55 29.15 14.20
C VAL A 139 13.76 28.57 13.03
N GLN A 140 12.85 27.64 13.31
CA GLN A 140 11.93 27.11 12.30
C GLN A 140 10.70 28.01 12.23
N ARG A 141 10.44 28.61 11.07
CA ARG A 141 9.24 29.41 10.80
C ARG A 141 8.32 28.66 9.85
N TRP A 142 7.02 28.88 10.04
CA TRP A 142 5.99 28.43 9.12
C TRP A 142 5.75 29.51 8.08
N GLY A 143 5.65 29.10 6.82
CA GLY A 143 5.36 29.98 5.70
C GLY A 143 4.42 29.33 4.70
N ARG A 144 4.22 30.01 3.57
CA ARG A 144 3.53 29.47 2.41
C ARG A 144 4.43 29.49 1.20
N GLN A 145 4.33 28.45 0.38
CA GLN A 145 5.00 28.38 -0.91
C GLN A 145 3.98 28.08 -1.99
N TYR A 146 4.14 28.72 -3.16
CA TYR A 146 3.40 28.34 -4.35
C TYR A 146 3.95 27.02 -4.90
N ALA A 147 3.08 26.09 -5.28
CA ALA A 147 3.45 24.82 -5.89
C ALA A 147 2.56 24.53 -7.11
N GLU A 148 3.15 23.95 -8.14
CA GLU A 148 2.47 23.31 -9.27
C GLU A 148 2.68 21.80 -9.14
N PHE A 149 1.61 21.02 -9.15
CA PHE A 149 1.65 19.59 -8.91
C PHE A 149 0.54 18.85 -9.67
N TYR A 150 0.68 17.53 -9.77
CA TYR A 150 -0.41 16.65 -10.20
C TYR A 150 -0.42 15.39 -9.31
N PHE A 151 -1.50 14.63 -9.36
CA PHE A 151 -1.60 13.33 -8.68
C PHE A 151 -1.40 12.20 -9.69
N ILE A 152 -0.68 11.17 -9.27
CA ILE A 152 -0.68 9.86 -9.90
C ILE A 152 -1.57 8.97 -9.04
N ASP A 153 -2.70 8.55 -9.59
CA ASP A 153 -3.57 7.57 -8.97
C ASP A 153 -3.24 6.18 -9.53
N THR A 154 -2.87 5.26 -8.65
CA THR A 154 -2.54 3.87 -8.97
C THR A 154 -3.62 2.96 -8.39
N ASP A 155 -4.41 2.35 -9.26
CA ASP A 155 -5.45 1.37 -8.92
C ASP A 155 -4.91 -0.05 -9.15
N LYS A 156 -4.72 -0.80 -8.06
CA LYS A 156 -4.28 -2.21 -8.07
C LYS A 156 -5.48 -3.11 -7.81
N ASN A 157 -5.96 -3.79 -8.85
CA ASN A 157 -7.04 -4.75 -8.79
C ASN A 157 -6.47 -6.15 -8.65
N ILE A 158 -6.90 -6.90 -7.62
CA ILE A 158 -6.55 -8.30 -7.47
C ILE A 158 -7.80 -9.17 -7.57
N GLN A 159 -7.65 -10.31 -8.21
CA GLN A 159 -8.63 -11.37 -8.19
C GLN A 159 -7.89 -12.69 -8.04
N PHE A 160 -8.35 -13.55 -7.13
CA PHE A 160 -7.80 -14.89 -7.02
C PHE A 160 -8.86 -15.89 -6.60
N PHE A 161 -8.55 -17.15 -6.85
CA PHE A 161 -9.35 -18.30 -6.51
C PHE A 161 -8.58 -19.18 -5.54
N MET A 162 -9.28 -19.71 -4.55
CA MET A 162 -8.76 -20.77 -3.68
C MET A 162 -9.33 -22.10 -4.16
N ASN A 163 -8.46 -23.06 -4.47
CA ASN A 163 -8.83 -24.38 -4.98
C ASN A 163 -8.38 -25.48 -4.02
N ASP A 164 -9.05 -26.63 -4.06
CA ASP A 164 -8.51 -27.85 -3.49
C ASP A 164 -7.14 -28.16 -4.14
N VAL A 165 -6.21 -28.78 -3.40
CA VAL A 165 -4.85 -29.05 -3.88
C VAL A 165 -4.86 -29.84 -5.20
N GLY A 166 -4.23 -29.28 -6.24
CA GLY A 166 -4.19 -29.88 -7.58
C GLY A 166 -5.51 -29.85 -8.35
N SER A 167 -6.54 -29.17 -7.84
CA SER A 167 -7.85 -29.04 -8.47
C SER A 167 -7.99 -27.72 -9.22
N THR A 168 -8.77 -27.73 -10.29
CA THR A 168 -9.24 -26.51 -10.97
C THR A 168 -10.58 -26.02 -10.43
N LYS A 169 -11.22 -26.76 -9.52
CA LYS A 169 -12.50 -26.37 -8.91
C LYS A 169 -12.27 -25.30 -7.85
N HIS A 170 -12.93 -24.16 -8.03
CA HIS A 170 -12.86 -23.03 -7.12
C HIS A 170 -13.74 -23.24 -5.89
N ASN A 171 -13.11 -23.23 -4.71
CA ASN A 171 -13.79 -23.23 -3.41
C ASN A 171 -14.20 -21.81 -3.00
N ALA A 172 -13.37 -20.83 -3.36
CA ALA A 172 -13.63 -19.43 -3.08
C ALA A 172 -13.01 -18.52 -4.14
N LYS A 173 -13.55 -17.32 -4.27
CA LYS A 173 -13.07 -16.24 -5.13
C LYS A 173 -12.94 -14.97 -4.30
N PHE A 174 -11.75 -14.38 -4.28
CA PHE A 174 -11.54 -13.03 -3.75
C PHE A 174 -11.52 -12.02 -4.89
N THR A 175 -12.06 -10.83 -4.66
CA THR A 175 -11.86 -9.66 -5.52
C THR A 175 -11.69 -8.44 -4.65
N GLY A 176 -10.60 -7.70 -4.85
CA GLY A 176 -10.26 -6.53 -4.06
C GLY A 176 -9.58 -5.47 -4.90
N VAL A 177 -9.63 -4.23 -4.42
CA VAL A 177 -8.96 -3.10 -5.06
C VAL A 177 -8.22 -2.30 -4.01
N SER A 178 -7.00 -1.88 -4.33
CA SER A 178 -6.26 -0.87 -3.58
C SER A 178 -6.05 0.34 -4.48
N ARG A 179 -6.21 1.54 -3.92
CA ARG A 179 -5.97 2.79 -4.62
C ARG A 179 -5.00 3.63 -3.81
N VAL A 180 -3.89 3.99 -4.44
CA VAL A 180 -2.90 4.92 -3.88
C VAL A 180 -2.87 6.16 -4.73
N SER A 181 -2.87 7.34 -4.09
CA SER A 181 -2.72 8.62 -4.78
C SER A 181 -1.42 9.27 -4.33
N GLN A 182 -0.51 9.50 -5.28
CA GLN A 182 0.78 10.13 -5.04
C GLN A 182 0.80 11.54 -5.64
N LYS A 183 1.06 12.53 -4.80
CA LYS A 183 1.31 13.90 -5.24
C LYS A 183 2.71 14.05 -5.82
N VAL A 184 2.81 14.57 -7.03
CA VAL A 184 4.06 14.88 -7.72
C VAL A 184 4.19 16.38 -7.91
N ILE A 185 5.14 16.99 -7.23
CA ILE A 185 5.45 18.43 -7.34
C ILE A 185 6.34 18.65 -8.56
N VAL A 186 5.87 19.47 -9.49
CA VAL A 186 6.58 19.84 -10.72
C VAL A 186 7.38 21.12 -10.52
N ARG A 187 6.80 22.07 -9.78
CA ARG A 187 7.43 23.35 -9.47
C ARG A 187 7.08 23.76 -8.04
N GLN A 188 8.04 24.34 -7.35
CA GLN A 188 7.85 24.93 -6.03
C GLN A 188 8.54 26.30 -5.96
N GLY A 189 7.85 27.28 -5.39
CA GLY A 189 8.38 28.60 -5.08
C GLY A 189 9.19 28.60 -3.79
N GLN A 190 9.70 29.78 -3.43
CA GLN A 190 10.29 29.99 -2.11
C GLN A 190 9.19 29.97 -1.03
N CYS A 191 9.55 29.49 0.15
CA CYS A 191 8.72 29.56 1.34
C CYS A 191 8.87 30.95 1.98
N PHE A 192 7.75 31.64 2.23
CA PHE A 192 7.71 32.94 2.90
C PHE A 192 6.77 32.89 4.10
#